data_AF-A0A2C6KED1-F1
#
_entry.id   AF-A0A2C6KED1-F1
#
_cell.length_a   1.000
_cell.length_b   1.000
_cell.length_c   1.000
_cell.angle_alpha   90.00
_cell.angle_beta   90.00
_cell.angle_gamma   90.00
#
_symmetry.space_group_name_H-M   'P 1'
#
loop_
_entity.id
_entity.type
_entity.pdbx_description
1 polymer ?
#
loop_
_entity_poly.entity_id
_entity_poly.type
_entity_poly.pdbx_seq_one_letter_code
_entity_poly.pdbx_strand_id
1 'polypeptide(L)'
;MRLQLLRSCLRFSRPRTRVEQPFLRIPAGELWHLQRRVFCSSQAASSVVVPSVSSLAAKTEVPVGNTCLMTKWVLEKIGANPDSLSCFVPENVQPSADRNSRNFFEGWLEVRIGFESRSSKALRDAFRRAYDNRLLRWGRLLEVLDCFAGDIAYHYCTPDEEGYSKLTTLMVTASIERMEFRDSPAAPGGDFATHSEVITGLSVNEDLTLIGYVTQSGSSSVGIRIEMQQGNDVKGSVFFVMVAVNEEGKPVKTVPKLDISSCSPELRSLISNSVVDFQARKENAKKTFSLVPPDPEESRFLHETWKHSLMEGRKVVWMQDTRLESTELIQPEALSRYNRAFGGLVSRKALELSYLTSQCFLKAVTPVLKGVDDIYFLEPLFVGEMVMMRSTVVWVTAAEIQVQVEAFRVDPVSGEKKKTNIFNFRYGTRVHDEDLPRQEKPPPVFPQNYADCIAFIEARRRDMLRERRNP
;
A
#
# COMPACT_ATOMS: atom_id res chain seq x y z
N MET A 1 -1.66 -57.06 55.35
CA MET A 1 -3.08 -57.46 55.22
C MET A 1 -3.35 -57.64 53.72
N ARG A 2 -3.53 -58.88 53.22
CA ARG A 2 -4.84 -59.56 53.04
C ARG A 2 -5.76 -58.70 52.14
N LEU A 3 -6.32 -59.10 51.00
CA LEU A 3 -6.59 -60.36 50.27
C LEU A 3 -6.83 -59.94 48.79
N GLN A 4 -6.29 -60.61 47.77
CA GLN A 4 -6.82 -61.79 47.08
C GLN A 4 -8.13 -61.60 46.26
N LEU A 5 -8.03 -61.94 44.96
CA LEU A 5 -8.99 -62.70 44.12
C LEU A 5 -10.35 -62.02 43.79
N LEU A 6 -10.82 -61.99 42.55
CA LEU A 6 -11.17 -63.16 41.73
C LEU A 6 -11.28 -62.84 40.22
N ARG A 7 -10.90 -63.83 39.43
CA ARG A 7 -11.24 -64.05 38.01
C ARG A 7 -12.72 -64.43 37.87
N SER A 8 -13.36 -64.08 36.75
CA SER A 8 -14.21 -65.05 36.03
C SER A 8 -14.58 -64.57 34.62
N CYS A 9 -14.32 -65.47 33.68
CA CYS A 9 -14.64 -65.44 32.26
C CYS A 9 -16.16 -65.41 31.99
N LEU A 10 -16.59 -64.75 30.92
CA LEU A 10 -17.72 -65.17 30.09
C LEU A 10 -17.40 -64.87 28.62
N ARG A 11 -17.20 -65.96 27.84
CA ARG A 11 -17.30 -65.96 26.38
C ARG A 11 -18.78 -65.88 26.02
N PHE A 12 -19.17 -65.14 24.98
CA PHE A 12 -20.03 -65.67 23.90
C PHE A 12 -20.16 -64.69 22.71
N SER A 13 -19.98 -65.27 21.51
CA SER A 13 -20.57 -64.95 20.20
C SER A 13 -20.46 -63.55 19.56
N ARG A 14 -19.75 -63.54 18.42
CA ARG A 14 -19.92 -62.59 17.30
C ARG A 14 -21.35 -62.64 16.73
N PRO A 15 -21.79 -61.55 16.08
CA PRO A 15 -22.35 -61.66 14.75
C PRO A 15 -21.55 -60.86 13.72
N ARG A 16 -21.37 -61.47 12.54
CA ARG A 16 -20.93 -60.82 11.32
C ARG A 16 -22.07 -59.95 10.78
N THR A 17 -21.80 -58.69 10.50
CA THR A 17 -22.49 -57.95 9.45
C THR A 17 -21.47 -57.09 8.71
N ARG A 18 -21.17 -57.52 7.48
CA ARG A 18 -20.56 -56.68 6.45
C ARG A 18 -21.56 -55.57 6.15
N VAL A 19 -21.12 -54.32 6.26
CA VAL A 19 -21.74 -53.21 5.52
C VAL A 19 -20.61 -52.62 4.69
N GLU A 20 -20.62 -52.96 3.41
CA GLU A 20 -19.85 -52.28 2.37
C GLU A 20 -20.38 -50.85 2.28
N GLN A 21 -19.51 -49.86 2.49
CA GLN A 21 -19.79 -48.47 2.10
C GLN A 21 -18.88 -48.11 0.92
N PRO A 22 -19.41 -47.44 -0.12
CA PRO A 22 -18.67 -47.18 -1.34
C PRO A 22 -17.63 -46.09 -1.11
N PHE A 23 -16.36 -46.41 -1.41
CA PHE A 23 -15.32 -45.43 -1.67
C PHE A 23 -15.67 -44.67 -2.95
N LEU A 24 -16.25 -43.47 -2.81
CA LEU A 24 -16.27 -42.48 -3.88
C LEU A 24 -14.86 -41.90 -4.03
N ARG A 25 -14.18 -42.31 -5.10
CA ARG A 25 -13.01 -41.60 -5.64
C ARG A 25 -13.50 -40.27 -6.21
N ILE A 26 -13.13 -39.17 -5.57
CA ILE A 26 -13.32 -37.81 -6.12
C ILE A 26 -12.03 -37.46 -6.89
N PRO A 27 -12.09 -37.16 -8.20
CA PRO A 27 -10.92 -36.72 -8.94
C PRO A 27 -10.52 -35.29 -8.53
N ALA A 28 -9.22 -35.03 -8.46
CA ALA A 28 -8.65 -33.72 -8.20
C ALA A 28 -9.05 -32.74 -9.31
N GLY A 29 -10.03 -31.88 -9.04
CA GLY A 29 -10.51 -30.96 -10.07
C GLY A 29 -11.75 -30.13 -9.75
N GLU A 30 -12.17 -29.93 -8.50
CA GLU A 30 -13.36 -29.11 -8.21
C GLU A 30 -13.19 -28.28 -6.93
N LEU A 31 -12.59 -27.09 -7.08
CA LEU A 31 -12.64 -26.00 -6.09
C LEU A 31 -13.07 -24.66 -6.72
N TRP A 32 -13.53 -24.66 -7.99
CA TRP A 32 -13.71 -23.44 -8.79
C TRP A 32 -15.14 -23.17 -9.29
N HIS A 33 -16.17 -23.89 -8.85
CA HIS A 33 -17.53 -23.67 -9.36
C HIS A 33 -18.59 -23.56 -8.26
N LEU A 34 -18.79 -22.34 -7.78
CA LEU A 34 -20.03 -21.90 -7.12
C LEU A 34 -20.11 -20.37 -7.21
N GLN A 35 -20.66 -19.85 -8.31
CA GLN A 35 -21.34 -18.55 -8.42
C GLN A 35 -21.46 -18.16 -9.90
N ARG A 36 -22.69 -18.06 -10.42
CA ARG A 36 -23.11 -17.13 -11.48
C ARG A 36 -24.57 -17.37 -11.85
N ARG A 37 -25.42 -16.36 -11.63
CA ARG A 37 -26.62 -16.04 -12.44
C ARG A 37 -27.21 -14.72 -11.92
N VAL A 38 -27.00 -13.62 -12.64
CA VAL A 38 -27.96 -12.50 -12.69
C VAL A 38 -27.91 -11.86 -14.09
N PHE A 39 -29.09 -11.50 -14.58
CA PHE A 39 -29.42 -10.93 -15.88
C PHE A 39 -28.83 -9.52 -16.10
N CYS A 40 -28.53 -9.20 -17.36
CA CYS A 40 -28.14 -7.88 -17.82
C CYS A 40 -29.32 -7.24 -18.59
N SER A 41 -29.64 -5.98 -18.31
CA SER A 41 -30.46 -5.13 -19.18
C SER A 41 -29.82 -3.73 -19.26
N SER A 42 -29.43 -3.37 -20.47
CA SER A 42 -28.74 -2.14 -20.84
C SER A 42 -29.71 -0.97 -21.09
N GLN A 43 -29.40 0.22 -20.58
CA GLN A 43 -29.75 1.48 -21.24
C GLN A 43 -28.62 2.50 -21.05
N ALA A 44 -28.18 3.07 -22.18
CA ALA A 44 -27.07 3.98 -22.32
C ALA A 44 -27.44 5.42 -21.90
N ALA A 45 -26.52 6.11 -21.22
CA ALA A 45 -26.57 7.56 -21.02
C ALA A 45 -25.18 8.17 -21.24
N SER A 46 -25.17 9.28 -21.96
CA SER A 46 -24.03 10.02 -22.52
C SER A 46 -23.05 10.56 -21.46
N SER A 47 -21.76 10.34 -21.70
CA SER A 47 -20.63 10.79 -20.88
C SER A 47 -20.36 12.29 -21.04
N VAL A 48 -20.54 13.06 -19.96
CA VAL A 48 -19.95 14.39 -19.80
C VAL A 48 -18.73 14.23 -18.90
N VAL A 49 -17.54 14.52 -19.43
CA VAL A 49 -16.28 14.51 -18.69
C VAL A 49 -16.27 15.73 -17.76
N VAL A 50 -16.29 15.50 -16.45
CA VAL A 50 -16.20 16.55 -15.42
C VAL A 50 -14.71 16.91 -15.23
N PRO A 51 -14.31 18.19 -15.27
CA PRO A 51 -12.93 18.59 -15.01
C PRO A 51 -12.51 18.21 -13.57
N SER A 52 -11.23 17.88 -13.35
CA SER A 52 -10.74 17.60 -12.00
C SER A 52 -10.96 18.83 -11.12
N VAL A 53 -11.71 18.65 -10.02
CA VAL A 53 -12.08 19.71 -9.06
C VAL A 53 -10.83 20.35 -8.41
N SER A 54 -9.67 19.73 -8.57
CA SER A 54 -8.36 20.07 -8.03
C SER A 54 -7.49 20.97 -8.92
N SER A 55 -7.79 21.06 -10.22
CA SER A 55 -6.98 21.83 -11.18
C SER A 55 -7.33 23.32 -11.13
N LEU A 56 -6.33 24.16 -10.86
CA LEU A 56 -6.50 25.61 -10.79
C LEU A 56 -6.09 26.28 -12.09
N ALA A 57 -6.95 27.16 -12.59
CA ALA A 57 -6.68 27.93 -13.81
C ALA A 57 -5.63 29.04 -13.59
N ALA A 58 -5.60 29.63 -12.39
CA ALA A 58 -4.69 30.71 -12.01
C ALA A 58 -3.67 30.22 -10.98
N LYS A 59 -2.43 30.00 -11.42
CA LYS A 59 -1.32 29.48 -10.61
C LYS A 59 0.00 30.07 -11.11
N THR A 60 0.94 30.30 -10.20
CA THR A 60 2.26 30.85 -10.52
C THR A 60 3.35 29.83 -10.20
N GLU A 61 4.37 29.76 -11.04
CA GLU A 61 5.56 28.94 -10.78
C GLU A 61 6.39 29.58 -9.66
N VAL A 62 6.79 28.79 -8.68
CA VAL A 62 7.60 29.22 -7.54
C VAL A 62 8.94 28.47 -7.49
N PRO A 63 9.99 29.06 -6.89
CA PRO A 63 11.27 28.40 -6.76
C PRO A 63 11.17 27.11 -5.92
N VAL A 64 11.48 25.97 -6.55
CA VAL A 64 11.49 24.64 -5.92
C VAL A 64 12.37 24.60 -4.66
N GLY A 65 13.47 25.36 -4.66
CA GLY A 65 14.43 25.41 -3.56
C GLY A 65 13.87 25.89 -2.22
N ASN A 66 12.68 26.50 -2.20
CA ASN A 66 12.05 26.96 -0.96
C ASN A 66 10.73 26.26 -0.64
N THR A 67 10.07 25.64 -1.64
CA THR A 67 8.70 25.12 -1.50
C THR A 67 8.60 23.60 -1.59
N CYS A 68 9.52 22.92 -2.29
CA CYS A 68 9.49 21.47 -2.55
C CYS A 68 10.85 20.82 -2.31
N LEU A 69 11.45 21.08 -1.16
CA LEU A 69 12.83 20.66 -0.87
C LEU A 69 12.97 19.13 -0.76
N MET A 70 11.98 18.41 -0.25
CA MET A 70 12.08 16.96 -0.08
C MET A 70 11.91 16.24 -1.41
N THR A 71 10.94 16.66 -2.22
CA THR A 71 10.75 16.15 -3.59
C THR A 71 11.96 16.46 -4.46
N LYS A 72 12.52 17.68 -4.36
CA LYS A 72 13.77 18.02 -5.04
C LYS A 72 14.93 17.12 -4.59
N TRP A 73 15.11 16.96 -3.29
CA TRP A 73 16.20 16.15 -2.73
C TRP A 73 16.16 14.70 -3.20
N VAL A 74 14.98 14.07 -3.23
CA VAL A 74 14.87 12.67 -3.71
C VAL A 74 15.19 12.55 -5.20
N LEU A 75 14.84 13.56 -6.00
CA LEU A 75 15.18 13.60 -7.43
C LEU A 75 16.68 13.88 -7.68
N GLU A 76 17.32 14.77 -6.91
CA GLU A 76 18.76 15.01 -7.01
C GLU A 76 19.57 13.75 -6.70
N LYS A 77 19.13 12.97 -5.70
CA LYS A 77 19.80 11.72 -5.31
C LYS A 77 19.78 10.61 -6.34
N ILE A 78 18.78 10.60 -7.21
CA ILE A 78 18.72 9.67 -8.34
C ILE A 78 19.49 10.22 -9.55
N GLY A 79 20.15 11.37 -9.41
CA GLY A 79 20.92 12.04 -10.45
C GLY A 79 20.06 12.83 -11.43
N ALA A 80 18.80 13.13 -11.10
CA ALA A 80 17.98 13.99 -11.94
C ALA A 80 18.47 15.44 -11.86
N ASN A 81 18.42 16.16 -12.98
CA ASN A 81 18.71 17.59 -13.01
C ASN A 81 17.66 18.34 -12.15
N PRO A 82 18.04 19.25 -11.24
CA PRO A 82 17.11 20.14 -10.55
C PRO A 82 16.05 20.80 -11.43
N ASP A 83 16.39 21.10 -12.68
CA ASP A 83 15.47 21.71 -13.65
C ASP A 83 14.30 20.78 -14.02
N SER A 84 14.42 19.47 -13.82
CA SER A 84 13.35 18.50 -14.15
C SER A 84 12.10 18.61 -13.27
N LEU A 85 12.13 19.47 -12.25
CA LEU A 85 11.03 19.74 -11.35
C LEU A 85 10.54 21.18 -11.50
N SER A 86 9.24 21.37 -11.69
CA SER A 86 8.58 22.67 -11.56
C SER A 86 7.55 22.61 -10.44
N CYS A 87 7.41 23.70 -9.69
CA CYS A 87 6.49 23.81 -8.56
C CYS A 87 5.56 25.01 -8.75
N PHE A 88 4.28 24.84 -8.46
CA PHE A 88 3.25 25.86 -8.62
C PHE A 88 2.40 25.99 -7.36
N VAL A 89 2.01 27.23 -7.06
CA VAL A 89 1.06 27.57 -6.00
C VAL A 89 -0.09 28.39 -6.59
N PRO A 90 -1.25 28.48 -5.92
CA PRO A 90 -2.38 29.25 -6.44
C PRO A 90 -2.06 30.75 -6.46
N GLU A 91 -2.59 31.47 -7.45
CA GLU A 91 -2.46 32.92 -7.51
C GLU A 91 -3.37 33.63 -6.50
N ASN A 92 -2.91 34.78 -6.00
CA ASN A 92 -3.71 35.70 -5.18
C ASN A 92 -4.35 35.09 -3.92
N VAL A 93 -3.70 34.08 -3.31
CA VAL A 93 -4.17 33.51 -2.03
C VAL A 93 -4.02 34.56 -0.94
N GLN A 94 -5.15 35.00 -0.39
CA GLN A 94 -5.17 35.85 0.80
C GLN A 94 -4.92 34.97 2.03
N PRO A 95 -3.87 35.25 2.83
CA PRO A 95 -3.61 34.48 4.05
C PRO A 95 -4.80 34.56 5.00
N SER A 96 -5.09 33.46 5.71
CA SER A 96 -6.05 33.49 6.80
C SER A 96 -5.66 34.53 7.86
N ALA A 97 -6.65 35.29 8.35
CA ALA A 97 -6.45 36.31 9.39
C ALA A 97 -6.10 35.68 10.75
N ASP A 98 -6.60 34.47 11.04
CA ASP A 98 -6.23 33.69 12.22
C ASP A 98 -5.00 32.85 11.92
N ARG A 99 -3.92 33.05 12.68
CA ARG A 99 -2.67 32.27 12.56
C ARG A 99 -2.84 30.79 12.86
N ASN A 100 -3.90 30.41 13.59
CA ASN A 100 -4.22 29.01 13.92
C ASN A 100 -5.16 28.35 12.92
N SER A 101 -5.55 29.06 11.86
CA SER A 101 -6.45 28.58 10.81
C SER A 101 -5.82 28.82 9.44
N ARG A 102 -6.05 27.94 8.49
CA ARG A 102 -5.57 28.05 7.11
C ARG A 102 -6.70 27.73 6.16
N ASN A 103 -6.84 28.53 5.11
CA ASN A 103 -7.79 28.20 4.05
C ASN A 103 -7.26 27.04 3.19
N PHE A 104 -8.15 26.46 2.39
CA PHE A 104 -7.80 25.33 1.52
C PHE A 104 -6.63 25.61 0.56
N PHE A 105 -6.56 26.80 -0.04
CA PHE A 105 -5.55 27.15 -1.03
C PHE A 105 -4.15 27.35 -0.41
N GLU A 106 -4.07 27.70 0.88
CA GLU A 106 -2.80 27.71 1.63
C GLU A 106 -2.21 26.30 1.83
N GLY A 107 -3.02 25.25 1.64
CA GLY A 107 -2.58 23.85 1.70
C GLY A 107 -2.46 23.17 0.34
N TRP A 108 -2.60 23.92 -0.76
CA TRP A 108 -2.55 23.39 -2.12
C TRP A 108 -1.17 23.58 -2.74
N LEU A 109 -0.66 22.55 -3.40
CA LEU A 109 0.63 22.57 -4.08
C LEU A 109 0.58 21.71 -5.33
N GLU A 110 1.21 22.15 -6.41
CA GLU A 110 1.38 21.33 -7.61
C GLU A 110 2.85 21.21 -7.96
N VAL A 111 3.26 20.01 -8.35
CA VAL A 111 4.60 19.71 -8.82
C VAL A 111 4.52 18.97 -10.15
N ARG A 112 5.32 19.40 -11.12
CA ARG A 112 5.48 18.73 -12.41
C ARG A 112 6.87 18.12 -12.54
N ILE A 113 6.90 16.81 -12.77
CA ILE A 113 8.11 16.04 -13.07
C ILE A 113 8.21 15.90 -14.59
N GLY A 114 9.22 16.55 -15.16
CA GLY A 114 9.43 16.66 -16.60
C GLY A 114 10.06 15.41 -17.20
N PHE A 115 9.33 14.29 -17.28
CA PHE A 115 9.82 13.09 -17.97
C PHE A 115 9.99 13.30 -19.47
N GLU A 116 9.16 14.12 -20.10
CA GLU A 116 9.18 14.49 -21.50
C GLU A 116 9.79 15.89 -21.69
N SER A 117 9.21 16.90 -21.04
CA SER A 117 9.56 18.31 -21.28
C SER A 117 10.95 18.70 -20.79
N ARG A 118 11.43 18.08 -19.71
CA ARG A 118 12.73 18.35 -19.08
C ARG A 118 13.49 17.05 -18.79
N SER A 119 13.43 16.15 -19.79
CA SER A 119 13.90 14.78 -19.64
C SER A 119 15.40 14.71 -19.38
N SER A 120 15.79 13.82 -18.47
CA SER A 120 17.17 13.38 -18.33
C SER A 120 17.21 11.86 -18.30
N LYS A 121 18.30 11.28 -18.83
CA LYS A 121 18.50 9.83 -18.83
C LYS A 121 18.45 9.27 -17.40
N ALA A 122 19.09 9.96 -16.44
CA ALA A 122 19.10 9.56 -15.04
C ALA A 122 17.68 9.51 -14.44
N LEU A 123 16.86 10.54 -14.70
CA LEU A 123 15.46 10.56 -14.24
C LEU A 123 14.65 9.39 -14.83
N ARG A 124 14.70 9.19 -16.15
CA ARG A 124 13.96 8.09 -16.79
C ARG A 124 14.46 6.72 -16.34
N ASP A 125 15.77 6.53 -16.22
CA ASP A 125 16.37 5.26 -15.79
C ASP A 125 15.99 4.93 -14.32
N ALA A 126 15.85 5.95 -13.47
CA ALA A 126 15.46 5.77 -12.07
C ALA A 126 13.97 5.42 -11.89
N PHE A 127 13.11 5.86 -12.81
CA PHE A 127 11.66 5.66 -12.75
C PHE A 127 11.14 4.55 -13.66
N ARG A 128 11.86 4.09 -14.68
CA ARG A 128 11.38 2.98 -15.52
C ARG A 128 11.48 1.64 -14.80
N ARG A 129 10.62 0.68 -15.15
CA ARG A 129 10.77 -0.70 -14.66
C ARG A 129 11.86 -1.42 -15.44
N ALA A 130 12.47 -2.43 -14.80
CA ALA A 130 13.50 -3.25 -15.44
C ALA A 130 12.93 -4.12 -16.58
N TYR A 131 11.68 -4.57 -16.44
CA TYR A 131 11.03 -5.50 -17.37
C TYR A 131 10.03 -4.85 -18.35
N ASP A 132 9.63 -3.59 -18.11
CA ASP A 132 8.92 -2.76 -19.09
C ASP A 132 9.43 -1.32 -18.98
N ASN A 133 10.18 -0.88 -19.98
CA ASN A 133 10.84 0.42 -19.97
C ASN A 133 9.89 1.61 -20.22
N ARG A 134 8.62 1.35 -20.56
CA ARG A 134 7.58 2.37 -20.77
C ARG A 134 6.85 2.69 -19.46
N LEU A 135 6.72 1.69 -18.58
CA LEU A 135 5.94 1.80 -17.37
C LEU A 135 6.76 2.38 -16.21
N LEU A 136 6.05 3.13 -15.36
CA LEU A 136 6.62 3.75 -14.18
C LEU A 136 6.78 2.72 -13.03
N ARG A 137 7.92 2.77 -12.35
CA ARG A 137 8.29 1.95 -11.19
C ARG A 137 7.57 2.44 -9.94
N TRP A 138 6.56 1.69 -9.51
CA TRP A 138 5.70 2.03 -8.36
C TRP A 138 6.47 2.31 -7.07
N GLY A 139 7.50 1.52 -6.76
CA GLY A 139 8.34 1.78 -5.58
C GLY A 139 9.00 3.15 -5.60
N ARG A 140 9.44 3.64 -6.77
CA ARG A 140 10.02 4.98 -6.90
C ARG A 140 8.95 6.06 -6.79
N LEU A 141 7.78 5.83 -7.40
CA LEU A 141 6.65 6.75 -7.27
C LEU A 141 6.24 6.95 -5.81
N LEU A 142 6.12 5.86 -5.06
CA LEU A 142 5.69 5.88 -3.66
C LEU A 142 6.66 6.70 -2.78
N GLU A 143 7.96 6.60 -3.05
CA GLU A 143 8.97 7.41 -2.37
C GLU A 143 8.83 8.91 -2.67
N VAL A 144 8.51 9.26 -3.91
CA VAL A 144 8.31 10.65 -4.36
C VAL A 144 6.99 11.21 -3.81
N LEU A 145 5.92 10.42 -3.83
CA LEU A 145 4.63 10.79 -3.26
C LEU A 145 4.73 11.07 -1.75
N ASP A 146 5.51 10.27 -1.02
CA ASP A 146 5.79 10.49 0.41
C ASP A 146 6.56 11.81 0.65
N CYS A 147 7.59 12.08 -0.17
CA CYS A 147 8.32 13.34 -0.11
C CYS A 147 7.41 14.54 -0.41
N PHE A 148 6.55 14.41 -1.42
CA PHE A 148 5.62 15.47 -1.82
C PHE A 148 4.54 15.72 -0.76
N ALA A 149 4.01 14.66 -0.14
CA ALA A 149 3.11 14.77 1.01
C ALA A 149 3.76 15.55 2.16
N GLY A 150 5.04 15.30 2.42
CA GLY A 150 5.78 16.05 3.42
C GLY A 150 6.03 17.51 3.02
N ASP A 151 6.33 17.81 1.74
CA ASP A 151 6.49 19.18 1.27
C ASP A 151 5.19 19.99 1.48
N ILE A 152 4.02 19.38 1.17
CA ILE A 152 2.70 19.97 1.44
C ILE A 152 2.48 20.18 2.94
N ALA A 153 2.86 19.22 3.78
CA ALA A 153 2.70 19.33 5.22
C ALA A 153 3.53 20.50 5.80
N TYR A 154 4.77 20.67 5.35
CA TYR A 154 5.60 21.80 5.75
C TYR A 154 5.09 23.12 5.17
N HIS A 155 4.70 23.14 3.90
CA HIS A 155 4.13 24.32 3.26
C HIS A 155 2.90 24.84 4.04
N TYR A 156 2.02 23.93 4.46
CA TYR A 156 0.81 24.26 5.21
C TYR A 156 1.07 24.66 6.67
N CYS A 157 1.97 23.96 7.37
CA CYS A 157 2.15 24.16 8.82
C CYS A 157 3.17 25.25 9.17
N THR A 158 4.19 25.46 8.33
CA THR A 158 5.31 26.36 8.61
C THR A 158 5.66 27.22 7.38
N PRO A 159 4.72 28.03 6.85
CA PRO A 159 4.94 28.78 5.62
C PRO A 159 5.99 29.89 5.74
N ASP A 160 6.18 30.43 6.95
CA ASP A 160 7.10 31.55 7.21
C ASP A 160 8.55 31.10 7.48
N GLU A 161 8.81 29.79 7.56
CA GLU A 161 10.14 29.26 7.83
C GLU A 161 10.91 28.97 6.54
N GLU A 162 11.77 29.92 6.14
CA GLU A 162 12.62 29.76 4.95
C GLU A 162 13.57 28.55 5.06
N GLY A 163 13.61 27.76 3.98
CA GLY A 163 14.59 26.70 3.78
C GLY A 163 14.50 25.55 4.77
N TYR A 164 13.37 25.44 5.48
CA TYR A 164 13.12 24.44 6.51
C TYR A 164 14.21 24.34 7.60
N SER A 165 14.95 25.42 7.81
CA SER A 165 16.25 25.42 8.50
C SER A 165 16.17 25.52 10.03
N LYS A 166 14.99 25.81 10.59
CA LYS A 166 14.75 26.04 12.03
C LYS A 166 13.72 25.11 12.66
N LEU A 167 13.30 24.07 11.94
CA LEU A 167 12.17 23.24 12.34
C LEU A 167 12.44 22.45 13.61
N THR A 168 11.94 22.96 14.74
CA THR A 168 11.78 22.16 15.98
C THR A 168 10.66 21.12 15.84
N THR A 169 9.89 21.20 14.75
CA THR A 169 8.76 20.32 14.42
C THR A 169 9.01 19.62 13.10
N LEU A 170 9.10 18.29 13.14
CA LEU A 170 9.29 17.43 12.00
C LEU A 170 7.96 16.87 11.51
N MET A 171 7.77 16.82 10.20
CA MET A 171 6.63 16.13 9.58
C MET A 171 7.04 14.71 9.24
N VAL A 172 6.33 13.73 9.80
CA VAL A 172 6.56 12.29 9.53
C VAL A 172 5.29 11.64 9.01
N THR A 173 5.46 10.64 8.15
CA THR A 173 4.36 9.86 7.60
C THR A 173 3.85 8.88 8.65
N ALA A 174 2.57 8.98 9.01
CA ALA A 174 1.91 8.05 9.92
C ALA A 174 1.16 6.94 9.18
N SER A 175 0.51 7.27 8.08
CA SER A 175 -0.11 6.27 7.21
C SER A 175 -0.27 6.70 5.77
N ILE A 176 -0.37 5.70 4.90
CA ILE A 176 -0.67 5.83 3.47
C ILE A 176 -1.88 4.95 3.19
N GLU A 177 -2.88 5.51 2.51
CA GLU A 177 -4.08 4.79 2.11
C GLU A 177 -3.77 3.69 1.10
N ARG A 178 -4.57 2.62 1.16
CA ARG A 178 -4.59 1.57 0.16
C ARG A 178 -4.60 2.13 -1.27
N MET A 179 -3.81 1.54 -2.15
CA MET A 179 -3.74 1.88 -3.57
C MET A 179 -4.04 0.65 -4.43
N GLU A 180 -4.77 0.85 -5.51
CA GLU A 180 -4.97 -0.15 -6.56
C GLU A 180 -4.23 0.27 -7.83
N PHE A 181 -3.68 -0.69 -8.57
CA PHE A 181 -2.84 -0.41 -9.74
C PHE A 181 -3.32 -1.17 -10.97
N ARG A 182 -3.30 -0.48 -12.12
CA ARG A 182 -3.48 -1.09 -13.44
C ARG A 182 -2.48 -0.52 -14.43
N ASP A 183 -1.74 -1.39 -15.11
CA ASP A 183 -0.73 -0.95 -16.08
C ASP A 183 -1.34 -0.47 -17.41
N SER A 184 -2.57 -0.88 -17.75
CA SER A 184 -3.30 -0.37 -18.92
C SER A 184 -4.25 0.77 -18.52
N PRO A 185 -4.41 1.81 -19.37
CA PRO A 185 -5.54 2.72 -19.24
C PRO A 185 -6.87 1.93 -19.28
N ALA A 186 -7.90 2.44 -18.61
CA ALA A 186 -9.23 1.83 -18.64
C ALA A 186 -9.71 1.74 -20.11
N ALA A 187 -10.30 0.61 -20.50
CA ALA A 187 -10.87 0.47 -21.83
C ALA A 187 -11.91 1.57 -22.10
N PRO A 188 -11.94 2.19 -23.29
CA PRO A 188 -12.96 3.17 -23.63
C PRO A 188 -14.35 2.51 -23.52
N GLY A 189 -15.22 3.04 -22.66
CA GLY A 189 -16.59 2.54 -22.50
C GLY A 189 -16.79 1.47 -21.41
N GLY A 190 -15.81 1.24 -20.53
CA GLY A 190 -16.09 0.53 -19.27
C GLY A 190 -16.72 1.47 -18.26
N ASP A 191 -17.97 1.19 -17.85
CA ASP A 191 -18.71 1.89 -16.79
C ASP A 191 -18.09 1.67 -15.39
N PHE A 192 -16.82 2.03 -15.21
CA PHE A 192 -16.22 2.18 -13.89
C PHE A 192 -16.31 3.64 -13.48
N ALA A 193 -17.49 3.99 -12.98
CA ALA A 193 -17.73 5.23 -12.27
C ALA A 193 -16.65 5.45 -11.19
N THR A 194 -15.95 6.58 -11.26
CA THR A 194 -15.59 7.40 -10.09
C THR A 194 -14.89 6.73 -8.91
N HIS A 195 -13.99 5.76 -9.12
CA HIS A 195 -13.07 5.36 -8.06
C HIS A 195 -11.68 5.91 -8.34
N SER A 196 -11.45 7.12 -7.82
CA SER A 196 -10.17 7.86 -7.79
C SER A 196 -9.03 7.10 -7.07
N GLU A 197 -9.27 5.87 -6.62
CA GLU A 197 -8.36 5.00 -5.86
C GLU A 197 -7.54 4.05 -6.75
N VAL A 198 -7.92 3.88 -8.02
CA VAL A 198 -7.18 3.02 -8.97
C VAL A 198 -6.23 3.87 -9.80
N ILE A 199 -4.93 3.63 -9.62
CA ILE A 199 -3.87 4.30 -10.37
C ILE A 199 -3.63 3.53 -11.67
N THR A 200 -3.86 4.19 -12.81
CA THR A 200 -3.85 3.55 -14.13
C THR A 200 -2.79 4.12 -15.06
N GLY A 201 -2.09 3.25 -15.79
CA GLY A 201 -1.39 3.59 -17.03
C GLY A 201 -0.29 4.65 -16.94
N LEU A 202 0.42 4.77 -15.80
CA LEU A 202 1.50 5.74 -15.68
C LEU A 202 2.73 5.36 -16.53
N SER A 203 3.12 6.29 -17.39
CA SER A 203 4.19 6.15 -18.37
C SER A 203 5.37 7.07 -18.03
N VAL A 204 6.60 6.63 -18.34
CA VAL A 204 7.80 7.50 -18.24
C VAL A 204 8.05 8.31 -19.52
N ASN A 205 7.12 8.27 -20.48
CA ASN A 205 7.21 9.01 -21.73
C ASN A 205 6.45 10.34 -21.70
N GLU A 206 5.61 10.55 -20.70
CA GLU A 206 4.79 11.75 -20.52
C GLU A 206 5.14 12.40 -19.19
N ASP A 207 5.07 13.72 -19.13
CA ASP A 207 5.23 14.45 -17.87
C ASP A 207 4.21 13.99 -16.81
N LEU A 208 4.66 13.93 -15.56
CA LEU A 208 3.80 13.59 -14.43
C LEU A 208 3.51 14.86 -13.61
N THR A 209 2.24 15.20 -13.51
CA THR A 209 1.77 16.30 -12.64
C THR A 209 1.18 15.70 -11.36
N LEU A 210 1.69 16.15 -10.22
CA LEU A 210 1.21 15.81 -8.89
C LEU A 210 0.52 17.04 -8.32
N ILE A 211 -0.78 16.92 -8.00
CA ILE A 211 -1.56 17.99 -7.39
C ILE A 211 -1.94 17.54 -5.99
N GLY A 212 -1.42 18.21 -4.98
CA GLY A 212 -1.62 17.86 -3.59
C GLY A 212 -2.35 18.94 -2.81
N TYR A 213 -3.24 18.53 -1.92
CA TYR A 213 -3.96 19.46 -1.06
C TYR A 213 -4.35 18.87 0.30
N VAL A 214 -4.42 19.74 1.30
CA VAL A 214 -4.87 19.38 2.64
C VAL A 214 -6.40 19.22 2.63
N THR A 215 -6.86 18.03 3.02
CA THR A 215 -8.28 17.71 3.14
C THR A 215 -8.78 17.78 4.57
N GLN A 216 -7.88 17.68 5.55
CA GLN A 216 -8.24 17.73 6.96
C GLN A 216 -7.03 17.97 7.86
N SER A 217 -7.31 18.55 9.03
CA SER A 217 -6.32 18.85 10.05
C SER A 217 -6.81 18.39 11.43
N GLY A 218 -5.98 17.63 12.13
CA GLY A 218 -6.09 17.38 13.56
C GLY A 218 -5.26 18.36 14.38
N SER A 219 -5.05 18.06 15.66
CA SER A 219 -4.18 18.89 16.52
C SER A 219 -2.69 18.74 16.21
N SER A 220 -2.28 17.55 15.78
CA SER A 220 -0.89 17.19 15.49
C SER A 220 -0.74 16.42 14.17
N SER A 221 -1.80 16.34 13.36
CA SER A 221 -1.81 15.55 12.13
C SER A 221 -2.50 16.27 10.99
N VAL A 222 -2.07 16.04 9.77
CA VAL A 222 -2.68 16.58 8.54
C VAL A 222 -2.97 15.42 7.61
N GLY A 223 -4.18 15.41 7.03
CA GLY A 223 -4.54 14.50 5.94
C GLY A 223 -4.39 15.19 4.60
N ILE A 224 -3.66 14.56 3.69
CA ILE A 224 -3.23 15.14 2.42
C ILE A 224 -3.68 14.21 1.30
N ARG A 225 -4.37 14.74 0.31
CA ARG A 225 -4.72 14.01 -0.92
C ARG A 225 -3.80 14.45 -2.03
N ILE A 226 -3.24 13.50 -2.77
CA ILE A 226 -2.39 13.75 -3.93
C ILE A 226 -3.04 13.09 -5.14
N GLU A 227 -3.34 13.88 -6.15
CA GLU A 227 -3.81 13.43 -7.46
C GLU A 227 -2.66 13.39 -8.45
N MET A 228 -2.64 12.34 -9.27
CA MET A 228 -1.64 12.12 -10.33
C MET A 228 -2.30 12.33 -11.68
N GLN A 229 -1.68 13.15 -12.53
CA GLN A 229 -2.16 13.47 -13.86
C GLN A 229 -1.04 13.32 -14.90
N GLN A 230 -1.38 12.81 -16.08
CA GLN A 230 -0.52 12.85 -17.27
C GLN A 230 -1.37 13.33 -18.45
N GLY A 231 -0.87 14.30 -19.20
CA GLY A 231 -1.68 15.04 -20.17
C GLY A 231 -2.88 15.70 -19.48
N ASN A 232 -4.08 15.42 -19.98
CA ASN A 232 -5.35 15.91 -19.40
C ASN A 232 -6.08 14.84 -18.55
N ASP A 233 -5.48 13.66 -18.36
CA ASP A 233 -6.12 12.55 -17.69
C ASP A 233 -5.70 12.47 -16.22
N VAL A 234 -6.68 12.37 -15.33
CA VAL A 234 -6.44 11.95 -13.94
C VAL A 234 -6.17 10.45 -13.94
N LYS A 235 -4.96 10.07 -13.57
CA LYS A 235 -4.50 8.68 -13.57
C LYS A 235 -4.83 7.98 -12.25
N GLY A 236 -5.04 8.72 -11.17
CA GLY A 236 -5.47 8.21 -9.86
C GLY A 236 -5.13 9.20 -8.73
N SER A 237 -5.44 8.84 -7.49
CA SER A 237 -5.10 9.61 -6.30
C SER A 237 -4.69 8.72 -5.14
N VAL A 238 -4.05 9.31 -4.14
CA VAL A 238 -3.62 8.64 -2.91
C VAL A 238 -3.76 9.60 -1.74
N PHE A 239 -4.07 9.06 -0.56
CA PHE A 239 -4.16 9.82 0.68
C PHE A 239 -3.02 9.49 1.65
N PHE A 240 -2.42 10.53 2.21
CA PHE A 240 -1.38 10.47 3.24
C PHE A 240 -1.87 11.08 4.55
N VAL A 241 -1.43 10.52 5.67
CA VAL A 241 -1.52 11.15 6.99
C VAL A 241 -0.12 11.50 7.44
N MET A 242 0.13 12.80 7.59
CA MET A 242 1.36 13.34 8.16
C MET A 242 1.13 13.74 9.62
N VAL A 243 2.14 13.58 10.47
CA VAL A 243 2.10 13.95 11.89
C VAL A 243 3.26 14.88 12.19
N ALA A 244 2.95 15.99 12.85
CA ALA A 244 3.90 16.93 13.41
C ALA A 244 4.47 16.36 14.72
N VAL A 245 5.78 16.14 14.79
CA VAL A 245 6.47 15.57 15.94
C VAL A 245 7.71 16.38 16.31
N ASN A 246 8.18 16.28 17.55
CA ASN A 246 9.45 16.86 17.98
C ASN A 246 10.64 15.96 17.62
N GLU A 247 11.85 16.36 18.02
CA GLU A 247 13.10 15.61 17.80
C GLU A 247 13.09 14.20 18.42
N GLU A 248 12.36 14.00 19.52
CA GLU A 248 12.19 12.68 20.14
C GLU A 248 11.06 11.84 19.50
N GLY A 249 10.33 12.39 18.54
CA GLY A 249 9.27 11.68 17.81
C GLY A 249 7.90 11.74 18.48
N LYS A 250 7.73 12.60 19.49
CA LYS A 250 6.45 12.82 20.17
C LYS A 250 5.59 13.82 19.41
N PRO A 251 4.27 13.57 19.24
CA PRO A 251 3.37 14.50 18.56
C PRO A 251 3.32 15.89 19.21
N VAL A 252 3.37 16.92 18.37
CA VAL A 252 3.32 18.34 18.77
C VAL A 252 2.00 18.94 18.28
N LYS A 253 1.32 19.69 19.15
CA LYS A 253 -0.01 20.27 18.86
C LYS A 253 0.09 21.63 18.17
N THR A 254 0.78 21.70 17.04
CA THR A 254 1.07 22.93 16.30
C THR A 254 0.38 23.03 14.94
N VAL A 255 -0.41 22.03 14.56
CA VAL A 255 -1.04 21.99 13.23
C VAL A 255 -2.20 22.99 13.14
N PRO A 256 -2.20 23.90 12.15
CA PRO A 256 -3.32 24.82 11.92
C PRO A 256 -4.60 24.11 11.48
N LYS A 257 -5.75 24.63 11.91
CA LYS A 257 -7.07 24.11 11.50
C LYS A 257 -7.37 24.46 10.04
N LEU A 258 -7.92 23.51 9.31
CA LEU A 258 -8.39 23.72 7.94
C LEU A 258 -9.74 24.46 7.97
N ASP A 259 -9.76 25.64 7.39
CA ASP A 259 -10.97 26.39 7.08
C ASP A 259 -11.42 26.12 5.64
N ILE A 260 -12.62 25.54 5.53
CA ILE A 260 -13.28 25.23 4.26
C ILE A 260 -14.33 26.27 3.88
N SER A 261 -14.43 27.39 4.60
CA SER A 261 -15.41 28.45 4.38
C SER A 261 -15.30 29.09 2.99
N SER A 262 -14.11 29.08 2.39
CA SER A 262 -13.85 29.59 1.03
C SER A 262 -14.07 28.55 -0.09
N CYS A 263 -14.31 27.29 0.26
CA CYS A 263 -14.44 26.20 -0.71
C CYS A 263 -15.82 26.17 -1.37
N SER A 264 -15.87 25.74 -2.65
CA SER A 264 -17.11 25.44 -3.36
C SER A 264 -17.85 24.25 -2.71
N PRO A 265 -19.17 24.11 -2.95
CA PRO A 265 -19.95 22.98 -2.42
C PRO A 265 -19.37 21.61 -2.81
N GLU A 266 -18.87 21.47 -4.03
CA GLU A 266 -18.27 20.23 -4.56
C GLU A 266 -17.00 19.87 -3.78
N LEU A 267 -16.13 20.87 -3.56
CA LEU A 267 -14.89 20.69 -2.81
C LEU A 267 -15.16 20.37 -1.34
N ARG A 268 -16.16 21.00 -0.72
CA ARG A 268 -16.60 20.67 0.64
C ARG A 268 -17.10 19.23 0.76
N SER A 269 -17.84 18.75 -0.23
CA SER A 269 -18.31 17.36 -0.29
C SER A 269 -17.12 16.38 -0.34
N LEU A 270 -16.14 16.66 -1.21
CA LEU A 270 -14.91 15.85 -1.32
C LEU A 270 -14.13 15.82 0.01
N ILE A 271 -13.98 16.98 0.66
CA ILE A 271 -13.34 17.09 1.96
C ILE A 271 -14.11 16.29 3.01
N SER A 272 -15.44 16.40 3.05
CA SER A 272 -16.27 15.70 4.03
C SER A 272 -16.14 14.18 3.94
N ASN A 273 -16.11 13.62 2.71
CA ASN A 273 -15.88 12.20 2.48
C ASN A 273 -14.48 11.78 2.99
N SER A 274 -13.47 12.60 2.70
CA SER A 274 -12.08 12.36 3.13
C SER A 274 -11.93 12.31 4.66
N VAL A 275 -12.74 13.07 5.41
CA VAL A 275 -12.77 13.03 6.88
C VAL A 275 -13.34 11.71 7.41
N VAL A 276 -14.40 11.20 6.77
CA VAL A 276 -14.99 9.90 7.14
C VAL A 276 -13.98 8.78 6.94
N ASP A 277 -13.30 8.77 5.79
CA ASP A 277 -12.28 7.76 5.47
C ASP A 277 -11.10 7.82 6.45
N PHE A 278 -10.71 9.03 6.86
CA PHE A 278 -9.67 9.20 7.87
C PHE A 278 -10.05 8.64 9.23
N GLN A 279 -11.29 8.87 9.69
CA GLN A 279 -11.77 8.32 10.96
C GLN A 279 -11.78 6.79 10.90
N ALA A 280 -12.30 6.21 9.82
CA ALA A 280 -12.28 4.77 9.58
C ALA A 280 -10.83 4.21 9.59
N ARG A 281 -9.87 4.91 8.98
CA ARG A 281 -8.45 4.53 9.00
C ARG A 281 -7.85 4.57 10.39
N LYS A 282 -8.18 5.59 11.20
CA LYS A 282 -7.74 5.67 12.60
C LYS A 282 -8.26 4.51 13.44
N GLU A 283 -9.47 4.03 13.17
CA GLU A 283 -10.03 2.85 13.82
C GLU A 283 -9.41 1.55 13.31
N ASN A 284 -9.22 1.43 11.99
CA ASN A 284 -8.59 0.27 11.37
C ASN A 284 -7.14 0.11 11.84
N ALA A 285 -6.38 1.19 11.97
CA ALA A 285 -5.04 1.17 12.55
C ALA A 285 -5.01 0.46 13.92
N LYS A 286 -5.99 0.72 14.78
CA LYS A 286 -6.08 0.06 16.10
C LYS A 286 -6.38 -1.44 15.99
N LYS A 287 -7.13 -1.84 14.96
CA LYS A 287 -7.52 -3.24 14.72
C LYS A 287 -6.41 -4.06 14.04
N THR A 288 -5.71 -3.49 13.06
CA THR A 288 -4.66 -4.17 12.27
C THR A 288 -3.53 -4.72 13.14
N PHE A 289 -3.26 -4.11 14.29
CA PHE A 289 -2.23 -4.57 15.24
C PHE A 289 -2.79 -5.33 16.45
N SER A 290 -4.10 -5.55 16.50
CA SER A 290 -4.71 -6.45 17.47
C SER A 290 -4.43 -7.89 17.02
N LEU A 291 -3.78 -8.68 17.88
CA LEU A 291 -3.61 -10.13 17.68
C LEU A 291 -4.96 -10.83 17.91
N VAL A 292 -5.90 -10.61 16.98
CA VAL A 292 -7.24 -11.19 17.05
C VAL A 292 -7.13 -12.69 16.79
N PRO A 293 -7.57 -13.55 17.73
CA PRO A 293 -7.54 -14.99 17.50
C PRO A 293 -8.49 -15.39 16.36
N PRO A 294 -8.24 -16.53 15.69
CA PRO A 294 -9.16 -17.09 14.71
C PRO A 294 -10.52 -17.38 15.33
N ASP A 295 -11.59 -17.12 14.59
CA ASP A 295 -12.92 -17.58 14.98
C ASP A 295 -13.09 -19.11 14.79
N PRO A 296 -14.19 -19.73 15.26
CA PRO A 296 -14.40 -21.17 15.12
C PRO A 296 -14.44 -21.67 13.66
N GLU A 297 -14.92 -20.84 12.72
CA GLU A 297 -15.00 -21.20 11.30
C GLU A 297 -13.61 -21.15 10.65
N GLU A 298 -12.83 -20.12 10.96
CA GLU A 298 -11.44 -19.95 10.55
C GLU A 298 -10.54 -21.04 11.13
N SER A 299 -10.76 -21.42 12.39
CA SER A 299 -10.05 -22.53 13.04
C SER A 299 -10.32 -23.86 12.31
N ARG A 300 -11.57 -24.10 11.92
CA ARG A 300 -11.94 -25.28 11.11
C ARG A 300 -11.29 -25.22 9.73
N PHE A 301 -11.31 -24.06 9.08
CA PHE A 301 -10.66 -23.85 7.79
C PHE A 301 -9.15 -24.12 7.85
N LEU A 302 -8.44 -23.64 8.88
CA LEU A 302 -7.02 -23.95 9.09
C LEU A 302 -6.80 -25.45 9.26
N HIS A 303 -7.65 -26.14 10.03
CA HIS A 303 -7.55 -27.58 10.22
C HIS A 303 -7.75 -28.35 8.91
N GLU A 304 -8.72 -27.97 8.07
CA GLU A 304 -8.90 -28.57 6.74
C GLU A 304 -7.70 -28.28 5.82
N THR A 305 -7.19 -27.05 5.84
CA THR A 305 -6.01 -26.64 5.05
C THR A 305 -4.78 -27.47 5.44
N TRP A 306 -4.56 -27.66 6.75
CA TRP A 306 -3.49 -28.51 7.26
C TRP A 306 -3.67 -29.97 6.87
N LYS A 307 -4.89 -30.55 6.99
CA LYS A 307 -5.17 -31.91 6.53
C LYS A 307 -4.87 -32.09 5.04
N HIS A 308 -5.22 -31.10 4.22
CA HIS A 308 -4.92 -31.12 2.79
C HIS A 308 -3.40 -31.17 2.52
N SER A 309 -2.62 -30.39 3.27
CA SER A 309 -1.14 -30.40 3.15
C SER A 309 -0.53 -31.77 3.45
N LEU A 310 -1.14 -32.58 4.32
CA LEU A 310 -0.68 -33.94 4.61
C LEU A 310 -0.97 -34.92 3.47
N MET A 311 -2.04 -34.68 2.70
CA MET A 311 -2.49 -35.56 1.63
C MET A 311 -1.76 -35.31 0.30
N GLU A 312 -1.33 -34.07 0.03
CA GLU A 312 -0.73 -33.67 -1.27
C GLU A 312 0.75 -34.06 -1.47
N GLY A 313 1.42 -34.63 -0.48
CA GLY A 313 2.79 -35.13 -0.62
C GLY A 313 3.80 -34.07 -1.09
N ARG A 314 4.64 -34.38 -2.10
CA ARG A 314 5.81 -33.59 -2.55
C ARG A 314 5.49 -32.23 -3.21
N LYS A 315 4.22 -31.84 -3.36
CA LYS A 315 3.81 -30.61 -4.06
C LYS A 315 3.31 -29.49 -3.14
N VAL A 316 3.63 -29.60 -1.84
CA VAL A 316 3.33 -28.58 -0.82
C VAL A 316 4.40 -27.51 -0.83
N VAL A 317 4.00 -26.23 -0.88
CA VAL A 317 4.89 -25.09 -0.65
C VAL A 317 4.57 -24.49 0.71
N TRP A 318 5.51 -24.55 1.65
CA TRP A 318 5.33 -23.93 2.95
C TRP A 318 5.58 -22.42 2.85
N MET A 319 4.85 -21.63 3.63
CA MET A 319 5.06 -20.18 3.68
C MET A 319 6.52 -19.83 3.99
N GLN A 320 7.17 -20.55 4.92
CA GLN A 320 8.58 -20.32 5.25
C GLN A 320 9.52 -20.47 4.04
N ASP A 321 9.19 -21.36 3.10
CA ASP A 321 10.05 -21.68 1.95
C ASP A 321 9.94 -20.61 0.85
N THR A 322 8.93 -19.73 0.95
CA THR A 322 8.77 -18.57 0.07
C THR A 322 9.49 -17.32 0.58
N ARG A 323 10.14 -17.40 1.74
CA ARG A 323 10.64 -16.22 2.43
C ARG A 323 11.92 -15.67 1.81
N LEU A 324 11.93 -14.36 1.56
CA LEU A 324 13.15 -13.58 1.32
C LEU A 324 13.36 -12.57 2.44
N GLU A 325 14.61 -12.36 2.81
CA GLU A 325 15.00 -11.39 3.83
C GLU A 325 16.02 -10.40 3.25
N SER A 326 15.93 -9.15 3.70
CA SER A 326 16.92 -8.11 3.45
C SER A 326 17.24 -7.40 4.74
N THR A 327 18.51 -7.08 4.98
CA THR A 327 18.96 -6.28 6.11
C THR A 327 19.90 -5.21 5.61
N GLU A 328 19.59 -3.96 5.90
CA GLU A 328 20.38 -2.79 5.47
C GLU A 328 20.66 -1.88 6.66
N LEU A 329 21.87 -1.35 6.75
CA LEU A 329 22.21 -0.29 7.71
C LEU A 329 21.65 1.05 7.20
N ILE A 330 20.97 1.80 8.06
CA ILE A 330 20.47 3.14 7.73
C ILE A 330 21.65 4.11 7.76
N GLN A 331 22.09 4.49 6.56
CA GLN A 331 23.18 5.44 6.36
C GLN A 331 22.69 6.89 6.39
N PRO A 332 23.57 7.88 6.63
CA PRO A 332 23.21 9.30 6.62
C PRO A 332 22.55 9.75 5.32
N GLU A 333 22.94 9.17 4.18
CA GLU A 333 22.30 9.49 2.92
C GLU A 333 20.84 9.07 2.96
N ALA A 334 20.45 7.95 3.57
CA ALA A 334 19.09 7.42 3.57
C ALA A 334 18.05 8.34 4.24
N LEU A 335 18.48 9.43 4.87
CA LEU A 335 17.65 10.30 5.67
C LEU A 335 17.19 11.55 4.95
N SER A 336 16.07 12.07 5.41
CA SER A 336 15.74 13.48 5.26
C SER A 336 16.82 14.42 5.77
N ARG A 337 16.71 15.70 5.39
CA ARG A 337 17.46 16.82 5.99
C ARG A 337 17.37 16.85 7.54
N TYR A 338 16.47 16.08 8.16
CA TYR A 338 16.20 16.04 9.60
C TYR A 338 16.57 14.71 10.26
N ASN A 339 17.52 13.97 9.67
CA ASN A 339 18.13 12.81 10.28
C ASN A 339 17.19 11.62 10.56
N ARG A 340 16.08 11.50 9.82
CA ARG A 340 15.15 10.34 9.87
C ARG A 340 14.92 9.74 8.49
N ALA A 341 14.83 8.42 8.42
CA ALA A 341 14.49 7.72 7.19
C ALA A 341 13.02 8.00 6.82
N PHE A 342 12.78 8.35 5.55
CA PHE A 342 11.44 8.65 5.04
C PHE A 342 10.58 7.40 4.97
N GLY A 343 9.27 7.55 5.21
CA GLY A 343 8.29 6.47 5.04
C GLY A 343 8.31 5.91 3.62
N GLY A 344 8.58 6.77 2.65
CA GLY A 344 8.74 6.44 1.23
C GLY A 344 9.90 5.49 0.95
N LEU A 345 11.06 5.67 1.59
CA LEU A 345 12.22 4.78 1.41
C LEU A 345 11.90 3.37 1.91
N VAL A 346 11.33 3.26 3.12
CA VAL A 346 10.95 1.98 3.73
C VAL A 346 9.92 1.28 2.86
N SER A 347 8.91 2.03 2.39
CA SER A 347 7.85 1.49 1.54
C SER A 347 8.38 1.02 0.19
N ARG A 348 9.30 1.78 -0.43
CA ARG A 348 9.97 1.40 -1.68
C ARG A 348 10.74 0.08 -1.52
N LYS A 349 11.54 -0.03 -0.47
CA LYS A 349 12.34 -1.23 -0.17
C LYS A 349 11.44 -2.46 0.10
N ALA A 350 10.36 -2.28 0.86
CA ALA A 350 9.39 -3.33 1.09
C ALA A 350 8.70 -3.80 -0.20
N LEU A 351 8.32 -2.85 -1.07
CA LEU A 351 7.73 -3.16 -2.38
C LEU A 351 8.72 -3.92 -3.26
N GLU A 352 9.97 -3.46 -3.36
CA GLU A 352 11.03 -4.13 -4.12
C GLU A 352 11.28 -5.56 -3.63
N LEU A 353 11.39 -5.77 -2.31
CA LEU A 353 11.55 -7.11 -1.74
C LEU A 353 10.33 -8.00 -2.02
N SER A 354 9.11 -7.46 -1.90
CA SER A 354 7.89 -8.22 -2.19
C SER A 354 7.77 -8.62 -3.66
N TYR A 355 8.26 -7.78 -4.57
CA TYR A 355 8.33 -8.10 -5.99
C TYR A 355 9.30 -9.27 -6.23
N LEU A 356 10.48 -9.25 -5.60
CA LEU A 356 11.45 -10.35 -5.71
C LEU A 356 10.87 -11.66 -5.16
N THR A 357 10.22 -11.62 -4.00
CA THR A 357 9.52 -12.78 -3.42
C THR A 357 8.48 -13.33 -4.38
N SER A 358 7.69 -12.44 -4.99
CA SER A 358 6.68 -12.81 -5.98
C SER A 358 7.29 -13.44 -7.22
N GLN A 359 8.40 -12.89 -7.73
CA GLN A 359 9.10 -13.39 -8.91
C GLN A 359 9.71 -14.78 -8.64
N CYS A 360 10.34 -14.98 -7.48
CA CYS A 360 10.88 -16.28 -7.07
C CYS A 360 9.78 -17.33 -6.93
N PHE A 361 8.61 -16.94 -6.42
CA PHE A 361 7.47 -17.81 -6.24
C PHE A 361 6.79 -18.19 -7.57
N LEU A 362 6.50 -17.20 -8.43
CA LEU A 362 5.82 -17.39 -9.72
C LEU A 362 6.74 -17.95 -10.81
N LYS A 363 8.06 -17.81 -10.65
CA LYS A 363 9.11 -18.29 -11.55
C LYS A 363 9.00 -17.74 -12.98
N ALA A 364 8.27 -18.44 -13.85
CA ALA A 364 8.18 -18.13 -15.28
C ALA A 364 7.28 -16.95 -15.60
N VAL A 365 6.43 -16.54 -14.65
CA VAL A 365 5.50 -15.41 -14.80
C VAL A 365 6.05 -14.19 -14.08
N THR A 366 6.10 -13.06 -14.79
CA THR A 366 6.48 -11.76 -14.20
C THR A 366 5.35 -11.25 -13.30
N PRO A 367 5.59 -10.95 -12.02
CA PRO A 367 4.57 -10.36 -11.15
C PRO A 367 4.19 -8.95 -11.61
N VAL A 368 2.89 -8.64 -11.60
CA VAL A 368 2.40 -7.26 -11.77
C VAL A 368 1.66 -6.82 -10.53
N LEU A 369 2.10 -5.71 -9.94
CA LEU A 369 1.46 -5.14 -8.76
C LEU A 369 0.02 -4.75 -9.09
N LYS A 370 -0.93 -5.26 -8.31
CA LYS A 370 -2.36 -4.97 -8.42
C LYS A 370 -2.86 -4.08 -7.29
N GLY A 371 -2.25 -4.18 -6.12
CA GLY A 371 -2.64 -3.34 -4.99
C GLY A 371 -1.65 -3.38 -3.85
N VAL A 372 -1.73 -2.35 -3.03
CA VAL A 372 -1.00 -2.16 -1.77
C VAL A 372 -2.07 -1.84 -0.73
N ASP A 373 -2.17 -2.60 0.36
CA ASP A 373 -3.12 -2.28 1.43
C ASP A 373 -2.66 -1.05 2.23
N ASP A 374 -3.48 -0.56 3.17
CA ASP A 374 -3.12 0.55 4.05
C ASP A 374 -1.76 0.30 4.73
N ILE A 375 -0.88 1.31 4.66
CA ILE A 375 0.43 1.28 5.30
C ILE A 375 0.36 2.12 6.56
N TYR A 376 0.78 1.56 7.69
CA TYR A 376 0.91 2.28 8.96
C TYR A 376 2.36 2.24 9.42
N PHE A 377 2.90 3.40 9.82
CA PHE A 377 4.25 3.55 10.37
C PHE A 377 4.19 3.60 11.88
N LEU A 378 4.70 2.55 12.54
CA LEU A 378 4.61 2.38 13.99
C LEU A 378 5.81 2.96 14.73
N GLU A 379 6.99 2.75 14.18
CA GLU A 379 8.26 3.10 14.82
C GLU A 379 9.14 3.83 13.80
N PRO A 380 9.80 4.94 14.20
CA PRO A 380 10.75 5.63 13.34
C PRO A 380 12.03 4.81 13.17
N LEU A 381 12.77 5.09 12.08
CA LEU A 381 14.10 4.54 11.81
C LEU A 381 15.14 5.65 11.86
N PHE A 382 16.21 5.41 12.64
CA PHE A 382 17.31 6.36 12.84
C PHE A 382 18.60 5.89 12.15
N VAL A 383 19.52 6.83 11.95
CA VAL A 383 20.88 6.52 11.45
C VAL A 383 21.58 5.54 12.35
N GLY A 384 22.30 4.61 11.73
CA GLY A 384 23.06 3.62 12.45
C GLY A 384 22.21 2.46 12.97
N GLU A 385 20.87 2.56 12.95
CA GLU A 385 20.01 1.38 13.11
C GLU A 385 20.00 0.55 11.82
N MET A 386 19.70 -0.74 11.96
CA MET A 386 19.46 -1.63 10.82
C MET A 386 17.97 -1.74 10.54
N VAL A 387 17.59 -1.70 9.27
CA VAL A 387 16.26 -2.12 8.82
C VAL A 387 16.34 -3.57 8.35
N MET A 388 15.62 -4.46 9.05
CA MET A 388 15.46 -5.85 8.65
C MET A 388 14.06 -6.04 8.08
N MET A 389 13.96 -6.52 6.85
CA MET A 389 12.69 -6.81 6.18
C MET A 389 12.58 -8.30 5.86
N ARG A 390 11.40 -8.85 6.11
CA ARG A 390 11.06 -10.24 5.86
C ARG A 390 9.83 -10.32 4.99
N SER A 391 9.99 -10.76 3.76
CA SER A 391 8.91 -10.90 2.78
C SER A 391 8.49 -12.37 2.65
N THR A 392 7.19 -12.64 2.61
CA THR A 392 6.64 -14.01 2.58
C THR A 392 5.33 -14.02 1.79
N VAL A 393 5.11 -15.03 0.94
CA VAL A 393 3.82 -15.25 0.29
C VAL A 393 2.86 -15.80 1.33
N VAL A 394 1.76 -15.08 1.58
CA VAL A 394 0.81 -15.40 2.67
C VAL A 394 -0.53 -15.94 2.18
N TRP A 395 -0.86 -15.74 0.90
CA TRP A 395 -2.11 -16.22 0.32
C TRP A 395 -2.00 -16.30 -1.20
N VAL A 396 -2.66 -17.28 -1.80
CA VAL A 396 -2.61 -17.55 -3.24
C VAL A 396 -4.00 -17.91 -3.73
N THR A 397 -4.43 -17.28 -4.82
CA THR A 397 -5.61 -17.65 -5.61
C THR A 397 -5.18 -17.99 -7.04
N ALA A 398 -6.13 -18.35 -7.90
CA ALA A 398 -5.82 -18.60 -9.31
C ALA A 398 -5.34 -17.33 -10.05
N ALA A 399 -5.76 -16.14 -9.62
CA ALA A 399 -5.53 -14.89 -10.32
C ALA A 399 -4.52 -13.96 -9.63
N GLU A 400 -4.32 -14.12 -8.32
CA GLU A 400 -3.48 -13.23 -7.53
C GLU A 400 -2.71 -13.96 -6.43
N ILE A 401 -1.59 -13.38 -6.04
CA ILE A 401 -0.85 -13.74 -4.82
C ILE A 401 -0.79 -12.54 -3.89
N GLN A 402 -0.88 -12.78 -2.58
CA GLN A 402 -0.65 -11.78 -1.55
C GLN A 402 0.70 -12.04 -0.87
N VAL A 403 1.50 -10.99 -0.77
CA VAL A 403 2.82 -11.02 -0.14
C VAL A 403 2.82 -10.05 1.04
N GLN A 404 3.18 -10.54 2.21
CA GLN A 404 3.39 -9.71 3.40
C GLN A 404 4.88 -9.41 3.55
N VAL A 405 5.21 -8.18 3.91
CA VAL A 405 6.56 -7.77 4.31
C VAL A 405 6.51 -7.19 5.71
N GLU A 406 7.16 -7.84 6.64
CA GLU A 406 7.37 -7.30 7.99
C GLU A 406 8.70 -6.55 8.02
N ALA A 407 8.66 -5.29 8.44
CA ALA A 407 9.86 -4.49 8.64
C ALA A 407 10.14 -4.29 10.14
N PHE A 408 11.41 -4.34 10.51
CA PHE A 408 11.89 -4.18 11.86
C PHE A 408 13.05 -3.20 11.90
N ARG A 409 13.06 -2.34 12.92
CA ARG A 409 14.27 -1.63 13.34
C ARG A 409 15.05 -2.51 14.30
N VAL A 410 16.37 -2.56 14.12
CA VAL A 410 17.28 -3.31 14.96
C VAL A 410 18.43 -2.41 15.36
N ASP A 411 18.62 -2.20 16.66
CA ASP A 411 19.81 -1.55 17.19
C ASP A 411 21.01 -2.52 17.05
N PRO A 412 22.07 -2.17 16.31
CA PRO A 412 23.21 -3.05 16.09
C PRO A 412 24.04 -3.32 17.36
N VAL A 413 23.95 -2.46 18.38
CA VAL A 413 24.72 -2.61 19.63
C VAL A 413 23.96 -3.45 20.65
N SER A 414 22.71 -3.08 20.94
CA SER A 414 21.90 -3.80 21.94
C SER A 414 21.22 -5.05 21.40
N GLY A 415 21.02 -5.14 20.09
CA GLY A 415 20.19 -6.17 19.45
C GLY A 415 18.69 -5.97 19.66
N GLU A 416 18.25 -4.84 20.25
CA GLU A 416 16.82 -4.54 20.40
C GLU A 416 16.15 -4.52 19.03
N LYS A 417 15.10 -5.34 18.87
CA LYS A 417 14.34 -5.48 17.63
C LYS A 417 12.89 -5.07 17.85
N LYS A 418 12.43 -4.07 17.10
CA LYS A 418 11.05 -3.56 17.13
C LYS A 418 10.43 -3.56 15.74
N LYS A 419 9.17 -3.98 15.64
CA LYS A 419 8.43 -3.99 14.37
C LYS A 419 8.02 -2.56 14.01
N THR A 420 8.38 -2.10 12.83
CA THR A 420 8.08 -0.74 12.34
C THR A 420 6.85 -0.72 11.45
N ASN A 421 6.68 -1.75 10.60
CA ASN A 421 5.62 -1.81 9.61
C ASN A 421 5.25 -3.26 9.28
N ILE A 422 4.02 -3.44 8.82
CA ILE A 422 3.59 -4.62 8.07
C ILE A 422 3.02 -4.11 6.75
N PHE A 423 3.72 -4.40 5.66
CA PHE A 423 3.25 -4.08 4.32
C PHE A 423 2.56 -5.30 3.73
N ASN A 424 1.51 -5.07 2.95
CA ASN A 424 0.84 -6.12 2.23
C ASN A 424 0.65 -5.71 0.78
N PHE A 425 1.18 -6.54 -0.11
CA PHE A 425 1.21 -6.33 -1.54
C PHE A 425 0.45 -7.42 -2.25
N ARG A 426 -0.19 -7.08 -3.36
CA ARG A 426 -0.89 -8.03 -4.22
C ARG A 426 -0.31 -8.00 -5.62
N TYR A 427 -0.08 -9.18 -6.16
CA TYR A 427 0.45 -9.35 -7.51
C TYR A 427 -0.46 -10.25 -8.33
N GLY A 428 -0.72 -9.85 -9.56
CA GLY A 428 -1.45 -10.65 -10.53
C GLY A 428 -0.59 -11.79 -11.08
N THR A 429 -1.22 -12.93 -11.33
CA THR A 429 -0.61 -14.14 -11.91
C THR A 429 -0.80 -14.22 -13.44
N ARG A 430 -1.46 -13.20 -14.02
CA ARG A 430 -1.78 -13.05 -15.45
C ARG A 430 -1.42 -11.64 -15.87
N VAL A 431 -0.55 -11.52 -16.88
CA VAL A 431 -0.07 -10.21 -17.33
C VAL A 431 -0.30 -9.99 -18.80
N HIS A 432 0.12 -10.91 -19.67
CA HIS A 432 -0.02 -10.76 -21.12
C HIS A 432 -0.54 -12.03 -21.80
N ASP A 433 -1.20 -11.86 -22.95
CA ASP A 433 -1.62 -12.99 -23.80
C ASP A 433 -0.41 -13.83 -24.24
N GLU A 434 0.78 -13.23 -24.34
CA GLU A 434 2.03 -13.93 -24.65
C GLU A 434 2.54 -14.84 -23.54
N ASP A 435 2.10 -14.61 -22.29
CA ASP A 435 2.44 -15.45 -21.13
C ASP A 435 1.45 -16.61 -20.93
N LEU A 436 0.34 -16.63 -21.68
CA LEU A 436 -0.65 -17.73 -21.67
C LEU A 436 -0.01 -19.13 -21.84
N PRO A 437 0.99 -19.34 -22.72
CA PRO A 437 1.61 -20.66 -22.90
C PRO A 437 2.49 -21.10 -21.72
N ARG A 438 2.94 -20.15 -20.87
CA ARG A 438 3.82 -20.40 -19.71
C ARG A 438 3.05 -20.54 -18.40
N GLN A 439 1.73 -20.52 -18.48
CA GLN A 439 0.87 -20.41 -17.31
C GLN A 439 0.61 -21.77 -16.67
N GLU A 440 1.31 -22.04 -15.56
CA GLU A 440 0.83 -22.98 -14.55
C GLU A 440 0.07 -22.20 -13.46
N LYS A 441 -1.03 -22.77 -12.95
CA LYS A 441 -1.69 -22.20 -11.76
C LYS A 441 -0.64 -22.13 -10.63
N PRO A 442 -0.50 -20.99 -9.92
CA PRO A 442 0.45 -20.91 -8.83
C PRO A 442 0.14 -21.99 -7.79
N PRO A 443 1.15 -22.66 -7.22
CA PRO A 443 0.92 -23.67 -6.20
C PRO A 443 0.29 -23.02 -4.96
N PRO A 444 -0.59 -23.71 -4.22
CA PRO A 444 -1.07 -23.21 -2.94
C PRO A 444 0.09 -23.11 -1.94
N VAL A 445 -0.01 -22.16 -1.02
CA VAL A 445 0.92 -22.01 0.12
C VAL A 445 0.25 -22.41 1.42
N PHE A 446 1.02 -23.01 2.32
CA PHE A 446 0.51 -23.53 3.58
C PHE A 446 1.23 -22.92 4.79
N PRO A 447 0.50 -22.51 5.84
CA PRO A 447 1.11 -22.02 7.08
C PRO A 447 1.75 -23.18 7.85
N GLN A 448 2.87 -22.92 8.52
CA GLN A 448 3.60 -23.95 9.27
C GLN A 448 3.54 -23.73 10.78
N ASN A 449 3.62 -22.48 11.22
CA ASN A 449 3.55 -22.11 12.63
C ASN A 449 2.33 -21.21 12.90
N TYR A 450 2.05 -20.92 14.18
CA TYR A 450 0.88 -20.13 14.54
C TYR A 450 0.91 -18.70 13.96
N ALA A 451 2.07 -18.05 13.89
CA ALA A 451 2.19 -16.72 13.29
C ALA A 451 1.86 -16.76 11.79
N ASP A 452 2.29 -17.81 11.08
CA ASP A 452 1.91 -18.04 9.69
C ASP A 452 0.39 -18.24 9.57
N CYS A 453 -0.23 -19.01 10.47
CA CYS A 453 -1.68 -19.22 10.48
C CYS A 453 -2.46 -17.91 10.61
N ILE A 454 -2.00 -17.00 11.49
CA ILE A 454 -2.60 -15.67 11.65
C ILE A 454 -2.43 -14.84 10.38
N ALA A 455 -1.22 -14.78 9.81
CA ALA A 455 -0.98 -14.03 8.57
C ALA A 455 -1.79 -14.58 7.38
N PHE A 456 -1.94 -15.90 7.30
CA PHE A 456 -2.74 -16.60 6.30
C PHE A 456 -4.24 -16.27 6.42
N ILE A 457 -4.78 -16.30 7.64
CA ILE A 457 -6.18 -15.89 7.90
C ILE A 457 -6.39 -14.41 7.57
N GLU A 458 -5.50 -13.52 8.02
CA GLU A 458 -5.60 -12.09 7.74
C GLU A 458 -5.57 -11.79 6.23
N ALA A 459 -4.74 -12.52 5.47
CA ALA A 459 -4.73 -12.42 4.02
C ALA A 459 -6.05 -12.90 3.38
N ARG A 460 -6.63 -13.99 3.90
CA ARG A 460 -7.96 -14.49 3.48
C ARG A 460 -9.08 -13.50 3.82
N ARG A 461 -9.08 -12.92 5.02
CA ARG A 461 -10.06 -11.88 5.44
C ARG A 461 -10.04 -10.71 4.46
N ARG A 462 -8.86 -10.22 4.11
CA ARG A 462 -8.69 -9.13 3.14
C ARG A 462 -9.17 -9.51 1.74
N ASP A 463 -8.97 -10.76 1.33
CA ASP A 463 -9.48 -11.29 0.06
C ASP A 463 -11.01 -11.26 0.00
N MET A 464 -11.66 -11.83 1.00
CA MET A 464 -13.12 -11.87 1.10
C MET A 464 -13.74 -10.47 1.17
N LEU A 465 -13.09 -9.53 1.87
CA LEU A 465 -13.55 -8.15 1.93
C LEU A 465 -13.52 -7.46 0.55
N ARG A 466 -12.57 -7.81 -0.31
CA ARG A 466 -12.49 -7.28 -1.68
C ARG A 466 -13.53 -7.88 -2.60
N GLU A 467 -13.73 -9.20 -2.54
CA GLU A 467 -14.79 -9.87 -3.33
C GLU A 467 -16.17 -9.30 -3.03
N ARG A 468 -16.45 -8.93 -1.77
CA ARG A 468 -17.71 -8.28 -1.38
C ARG A 468 -17.86 -6.86 -1.90
N ARG A 469 -16.75 -6.14 -2.13
CA ARG A 469 -16.75 -4.75 -2.65
C ARG A 469 -16.83 -4.69 -4.17
N ASN A 470 -16.30 -5.70 -4.88
CA ASN A 470 -16.31 -5.80 -6.33
C ASN A 470 -17.03 -7.11 -6.77
N PRO A 471 -18.36 -7.21 -6.61
CA PRO A 471 -19.14 -8.41 -6.94
C PRO A 471 -19.19 -8.73 -8.44
#